data_AF-C5T9U0-F1
#
_entry.id   AF-C5T9U0-F1
#
_cell.length_a   1.000
_cell.length_b   1.000
_cell.length_c   1.000
_cell.angle_alpha   90.00
_cell.angle_beta   90.00
_cell.angle_gamma   90.00
#
_symmetry.space_group_name_H-M   'P 1'
#
loop_
_entity.id
_entity.type
_entity.pdbx_description
1 polymer ?
#
loop_
_entity_poly.entity_id
_entity_poly.type
_entity_poly.pdbx_seq_one_letter_code
_entity_poly.pdbx_strand_id
1 'polypeptide(L)'
;MNKSLRLSEKWFRRGLWLVALVFASFLIGLGSTIVGDLPKVEAPLRLDDFLDKPAAQALRSQVQAARQAERDAQTALEQAQLQRSKARSETQAERETFNNWLATRNATQRSEHDPELLSRTQALDALKQAERTTQQAVE
;
A
#
# COMPACT_ATOMS: atom_id res chain seq x y z
N MET A 1 -19.41 -96.51 -13.04
CA MET A 1 -20.10 -95.21 -12.95
C MET A 1 -19.40 -94.35 -11.90
N ASN A 2 -18.82 -93.21 -12.29
CA ASN A 2 -18.54 -92.00 -11.46
C ASN A 2 -17.62 -91.05 -12.25
N LYS A 3 -18.19 -90.37 -13.26
CA LYS A 3 -17.48 -89.36 -14.09
C LYS A 3 -17.84 -87.92 -13.69
N SER A 4 -18.67 -87.75 -12.65
CA SER A 4 -19.26 -86.47 -12.24
C SER A 4 -18.44 -85.68 -11.22
N LEU A 5 -17.59 -86.32 -10.41
CA LEU A 5 -16.84 -85.62 -9.35
C LEU A 5 -15.65 -84.79 -9.86
N ARG A 6 -15.02 -85.17 -10.98
CA ARG A 6 -13.86 -84.45 -11.54
C ARG A 6 -14.23 -83.22 -12.38
N LEU A 7 -15.49 -83.12 -12.82
CA LEU A 7 -16.01 -81.91 -13.48
C LEU A 7 -16.22 -80.79 -12.45
N SER A 8 -16.77 -81.14 -11.27
CA SER A 8 -16.99 -80.23 -10.15
C SER A 8 -15.68 -79.60 -9.68
N GLU A 9 -14.59 -80.37 -9.56
CA GLU A 9 -13.30 -79.83 -9.12
C GLU A 9 -12.75 -78.74 -10.05
N LYS A 10 -12.92 -78.89 -11.38
CA LYS A 10 -12.49 -77.85 -12.35
C LYS A 10 -13.35 -76.59 -12.27
N TRP A 11 -14.65 -76.75 -12.08
CA TRP A 11 -15.57 -75.63 -11.87
C TRP A 11 -15.35 -74.94 -10.53
N PHE A 12 -15.01 -75.69 -9.48
CA PHE A 12 -14.64 -75.18 -8.18
C PHE A 12 -13.33 -74.38 -8.24
N ARG A 13 -12.30 -74.89 -8.93
CA ARG A 13 -11.06 -74.13 -9.17
C ARG A 13 -11.29 -72.86 -9.98
N ARG A 14 -12.19 -72.88 -10.97
CA ARG A 14 -12.57 -71.68 -11.74
C ARG A 14 -13.34 -70.68 -10.89
N GLY A 15 -14.25 -71.15 -10.03
CA GLY A 15 -14.94 -70.30 -9.05
C GLY A 15 -13.97 -69.66 -8.07
N LEU A 16 -13.00 -70.44 -7.56
CA LEU A 16 -11.96 -69.94 -6.67
C LEU A 16 -11.07 -68.90 -7.34
N TRP A 17 -10.71 -69.10 -8.62
CA TRP A 17 -9.93 -68.14 -9.40
C TRP A 17 -10.70 -66.82 -9.62
N LEU A 18 -12.01 -66.90 -9.85
CA LEU A 18 -12.87 -65.72 -9.97
C LEU A 18 -12.95 -64.95 -8.66
N VAL A 19 -13.14 -65.63 -7.53
CA VAL A 19 -13.12 -65.00 -6.20
C VAL A 19 -11.78 -64.34 -5.92
N ALA A 20 -10.67 -65.00 -6.25
CA ALA A 20 -9.34 -64.42 -6.10
C ALA A 20 -9.16 -63.14 -6.95
N LEU A 21 -9.69 -63.11 -8.16
CA LEU A 21 -9.60 -61.95 -9.05
C LEU A 21 -10.44 -60.77 -8.54
N VAL A 22 -11.65 -61.05 -8.04
CA VAL A 22 -12.51 -60.05 -7.37
C VAL A 22 -11.81 -59.51 -6.12
N PHE A 23 -11.25 -60.38 -5.30
CA PHE A 23 -10.55 -60.00 -4.07
C PHE A 23 -9.28 -59.17 -4.36
N ALA A 24 -8.51 -59.54 -5.38
CA ALA A 24 -7.35 -58.78 -5.83
C ALA A 24 -7.75 -57.38 -6.33
N SER A 25 -8.81 -57.30 -7.14
CA SER A 25 -9.33 -56.03 -7.66
C SER A 25 -9.82 -55.13 -6.51
N PHE A 26 -10.46 -55.73 -5.50
CA PHE A 26 -10.90 -55.04 -4.31
C PHE A 26 -9.74 -54.48 -3.48
N LEU A 27 -8.69 -55.26 -3.22
CA LEU A 27 -7.52 -54.78 -2.46
C LEU A 27 -6.76 -53.68 -3.20
N ILE A 28 -6.67 -53.75 -4.53
CA ILE A 28 -6.06 -52.70 -5.35
C ILE A 28 -6.90 -51.42 -5.29
N GLY A 29 -8.22 -51.54 -5.45
CA GLY A 29 -9.15 -50.41 -5.37
C GLY A 29 -9.12 -49.76 -3.98
N LEU A 30 -9.19 -50.56 -2.92
CA LEU A 30 -9.15 -50.09 -1.54
C LEU A 30 -7.80 -49.43 -1.21
N GLY A 31 -6.68 -50.01 -1.64
CA GLY A 31 -5.35 -49.41 -1.49
C GLY A 31 -5.23 -48.06 -2.21
N SER A 32 -5.77 -47.95 -3.43
CA SER A 32 -5.76 -46.69 -4.19
C SER A 32 -6.63 -45.60 -3.54
N THR A 33 -7.80 -45.95 -3.00
CA THR A 33 -8.68 -44.99 -2.33
C THR A 33 -8.09 -44.51 -1.01
N ILE A 34 -7.47 -45.41 -0.24
CA ILE A 34 -6.82 -45.06 1.02
C ILE A 34 -5.58 -44.19 0.77
N VAL A 35 -4.75 -44.52 -0.24
CA VAL A 35 -3.55 -43.74 -0.57
C VAL A 35 -3.90 -42.38 -1.20
N GLY A 36 -4.98 -42.32 -1.97
CA GLY A 36 -5.46 -41.07 -2.58
C GLY A 36 -6.02 -40.06 -1.58
N ASP A 37 -6.45 -40.52 -0.40
CA ASP A 37 -7.00 -39.69 0.67
C ASP A 37 -5.93 -39.24 1.69
N LEU A 38 -4.65 -39.57 1.47
CA LEU A 38 -3.61 -38.94 2.28
C LEU A 38 -3.58 -37.43 1.98
N PRO A 39 -3.61 -36.57 3.03
CA PRO A 39 -3.39 -35.16 2.84
C PRO A 39 -2.03 -35.00 2.15
N LYS A 40 -2.04 -34.37 0.97
CA LYS A 40 -0.83 -34.07 0.22
C LYS A 40 0.06 -33.19 1.12
N VAL A 41 1.09 -33.81 1.70
CA VAL A 41 1.98 -33.19 2.70
C VAL A 41 3.01 -32.22 2.08
N GLU A 42 3.00 -32.09 0.76
CA GLU A 42 3.83 -31.11 0.08
C GLU A 42 3.09 -29.78 0.05
N ALA A 43 3.37 -28.93 1.04
CA ALA A 43 3.07 -27.51 0.92
C ALA A 43 3.75 -27.02 -0.37
N PRO A 44 3.01 -26.41 -1.32
CA PRO A 44 3.62 -25.94 -2.56
C PRO A 44 4.70 -24.94 -2.20
N LEU A 45 5.96 -25.23 -2.57
CA LEU A 45 7.09 -24.33 -2.29
C LEU A 45 6.79 -22.97 -2.90
N ARG A 46 6.68 -21.95 -2.04
CA ARG A 46 6.44 -20.58 -2.48
C ARG A 46 7.79 -19.93 -2.75
N LEU A 47 7.82 -18.88 -3.57
CA LEU A 47 9.04 -18.12 -3.84
C LEU A 47 9.70 -17.62 -2.54
N ASP A 48 8.88 -17.29 -1.53
CA ASP A 48 9.30 -16.91 -0.17
C ASP A 48 10.06 -18.00 0.59
N ASP A 49 9.94 -19.29 0.21
CA ASP A 49 10.68 -20.40 0.85
C ASP A 49 12.10 -20.56 0.29
N PHE A 50 12.38 -19.96 -0.88
CA PHE A 50 13.73 -19.89 -1.47
C PHE A 50 14.46 -18.59 -1.12
N LEU A 51 13.76 -17.62 -0.54
CA LEU A 51 14.33 -16.36 -0.06
C LEU A 51 14.93 -16.56 1.33
N ASP A 52 16.07 -15.90 1.57
CA ASP A 52 16.61 -15.76 2.92
C ASP A 52 15.65 -14.90 3.76
N LYS A 53 14.75 -15.57 4.51
CA LYS A 53 13.64 -14.96 5.26
C LYS A 53 14.07 -13.79 6.15
N PRO A 54 15.15 -13.88 6.97
CA PRO A 54 15.62 -12.74 7.76
C PRO A 54 16.09 -11.56 6.90
N ALA A 55 16.84 -11.79 5.82
CA ALA A 55 17.28 -10.72 4.92
C ALA A 55 16.10 -10.05 4.20
N ALA A 56 15.14 -10.85 3.71
CA ALA A 56 13.92 -10.35 3.08
C ALA A 56 13.06 -9.53 4.05
N GLN A 57 12.96 -9.94 5.31
CA GLN A 57 12.22 -9.20 6.34
C GLN A 57 12.90 -7.88 6.69
N ALA A 58 14.24 -7.87 6.81
CA ALA A 58 15.01 -6.65 7.03
C ALA A 58 14.91 -5.66 5.86
N LEU A 59 14.88 -6.15 4.62
CA LEU A 59 14.68 -5.29 3.45
C LEU A 59 13.26 -4.73 3.40
N ARG A 60 12.24 -5.55 3.72
CA ARG A 60 10.84 -5.11 3.78
C ARG A 60 10.65 -4.02 4.84
N SER A 61 11.26 -4.15 6.02
CA SER A 61 11.18 -3.12 7.06
C SER A 61 11.87 -1.82 6.63
N GLN A 62 13.02 -1.89 5.97
CA GLN A 62 13.68 -0.71 5.39
C GLN A 62 12.82 -0.01 4.34
N VAL A 63 12.19 -0.77 3.43
CA VAL A 63 11.27 -0.21 2.42
C VAL A 63 10.06 0.44 3.09
N GLN A 64 9.50 -0.17 4.15
CA GLN A 64 8.39 0.43 4.90
C GLN A 64 8.80 1.72 5.59
N ALA A 65 9.98 1.76 6.23
CA ALA A 65 10.52 2.95 6.85
C ALA A 65 10.78 4.07 5.84
N ALA A 66 11.38 3.74 4.69
CA ALA A 66 11.62 4.70 3.61
C ALA A 66 10.31 5.28 3.06
N ARG A 67 9.28 4.44 2.84
CA ARG A 67 7.95 4.91 2.42
C ARG A 67 7.28 5.78 3.46
N GLN A 68 7.50 5.52 4.75
CA GLN A 68 6.97 6.37 5.81
C GLN A 68 7.66 7.73 5.79
N ALA A 69 8.98 7.75 5.73
CA ALA A 69 9.76 8.99 5.63
C ALA A 69 9.39 9.81 4.39
N GLU A 70 9.13 9.16 3.25
CA GLU A 70 8.65 9.80 2.04
C GLU A 70 7.28 10.48 2.25
N ARG A 71 6.32 9.77 2.86
CA ARG A 71 4.99 10.34 3.17
C ARG A 71 5.08 11.52 4.13
N ASP A 72 5.91 11.41 5.15
CA ASP A 72 6.10 12.47 6.15
C ASP A 72 6.74 13.71 5.51
N ALA A 73 7.73 13.52 4.63
CA ALA A 73 8.36 14.59 3.86
C ALA A 73 7.38 15.23 2.86
N GLN A 74 6.56 14.45 2.16
CA GLN A 74 5.52 14.96 1.26
C GLN A 74 4.49 15.80 2.03
N THR A 75 4.03 15.30 3.18
CA THR A 75 3.09 16.04 4.05
C THR A 75 3.69 17.35 4.54
N ALA A 76 4.96 17.35 4.96
CA ALA A 76 5.65 18.56 5.39
C ALA A 76 5.80 19.58 4.25
N LEU A 77 6.11 19.10 3.04
CA LEU A 77 6.20 19.94 1.84
C LEU A 77 4.85 20.56 1.49
N GLU A 78 3.77 19.78 1.49
CA GLU A 78 2.40 20.27 1.24
C GLU A 78 2.00 21.34 2.25
N GLN A 79 2.31 21.13 3.54
CA GLN A 79 2.06 22.12 4.59
C GLN A 79 2.86 23.41 4.35
N ALA A 80 4.15 23.30 4.03
CA ALA A 80 4.99 24.46 3.74
C ALA A 80 4.49 25.24 2.52
N GLN A 81 4.09 24.54 1.45
CA GLN A 81 3.49 25.14 0.25
C GLN A 81 2.17 25.86 0.56
N LEU A 82 1.32 25.27 1.41
CA LEU A 82 0.08 25.89 1.85
C LEU A 82 0.34 27.19 2.63
N GLN A 83 1.29 27.17 3.57
CA GLN A 83 1.69 28.37 4.33
C GLN A 83 2.23 29.47 3.42
N ARG A 84 3.06 29.11 2.43
CA ARG A 84 3.57 30.06 1.43
C ARG A 84 2.44 30.67 0.61
N SER A 85 1.49 29.85 0.14
CA SER A 85 0.33 30.33 -0.62
C SER A 85 -0.52 31.31 0.21
N LYS A 86 -0.73 31.00 1.49
CA LYS A 86 -1.41 31.89 2.44
C LYS A 86 -0.67 33.22 2.62
N ALA A 87 0.63 33.19 2.94
CA ALA A 87 1.43 34.40 3.15
C ALA A 87 1.48 35.30 1.89
N ARG A 88 1.56 34.69 0.71
CA ARG A 88 1.50 35.40 -0.57
C ARG A 88 0.13 36.07 -0.79
N SER A 89 -0.95 35.36 -0.48
CA SER A 89 -2.32 35.88 -0.61
C SER A 89 -2.58 37.04 0.36
N GLU A 90 -2.12 36.94 1.60
CA GLU A 90 -2.20 38.02 2.60
C GLU A 90 -1.42 39.25 2.15
N THR A 91 -0.19 39.05 1.64
CA THR A 91 0.63 40.14 1.11
C THR A 91 -0.03 40.82 -0.08
N GLN A 92 -0.67 40.05 -0.98
CA GLN A 92 -1.40 40.62 -2.12
C GLN A 92 -2.61 41.42 -1.66
N ALA A 93 -3.43 40.88 -0.76
CA ALA A 93 -4.63 41.55 -0.23
C ALA A 93 -4.28 42.87 0.48
N GLU A 94 -3.20 42.90 1.25
CA GLU A 94 -2.75 44.13 1.92
C GLU A 94 -2.19 45.16 0.95
N ARG A 95 -1.50 44.74 -0.12
CA ARG A 95 -1.09 45.65 -1.20
C ARG A 95 -2.30 46.28 -1.89
N GLU A 96 -3.33 45.49 -2.18
CA GLU A 96 -4.56 45.98 -2.81
C GLU A 96 -5.29 46.98 -1.90
N THR A 97 -5.45 46.65 -0.61
CA THR A 97 -6.03 47.54 0.40
C THR A 97 -5.24 48.84 0.53
N PHE A 98 -3.91 48.75 0.58
CA PHE A 98 -3.01 49.91 0.65
C PHE A 98 -3.11 50.80 -0.59
N ASN A 99 -3.16 50.21 -1.79
CA ASN A 99 -3.32 50.95 -3.04
C ASN A 99 -4.68 51.65 -3.12
N ASN A 100 -5.76 50.99 -2.69
CA ASN A 100 -7.10 51.58 -2.65
C ASN A 100 -7.18 52.76 -1.67
N TRP A 101 -6.54 52.63 -0.51
CA TRP A 101 -6.42 53.70 0.46
C TRP A 101 -5.62 54.89 -0.10
N LEU A 102 -4.48 54.63 -0.74
CA LEU A 102 -3.68 55.67 -1.41
C LEU A 102 -4.47 56.39 -2.52
N ALA A 103 -5.23 55.65 -3.33
CA ALA A 103 -6.05 56.22 -4.40
C ALA A 103 -7.16 57.13 -3.84
N THR A 104 -7.88 56.69 -2.81
CA THR A 104 -8.92 57.48 -2.13
C THR A 104 -8.34 58.75 -1.51
N ARG A 105 -7.13 58.64 -0.96
CA ARG A 105 -6.44 59.76 -0.32
C ARG A 105 -5.90 60.77 -1.32
N ASN A 106 -5.29 60.33 -2.42
CA ASN A 106 -4.85 61.19 -3.51
C ASN A 106 -6.03 61.95 -4.13
N ALA A 107 -7.18 61.28 -4.29
CA ALA A 107 -8.42 61.91 -4.78
C ALA A 107 -8.96 63.00 -3.83
N THR A 108 -8.62 62.94 -2.54
CA THR A 108 -9.06 63.91 -1.52
C THR A 108 -8.01 64.96 -1.17
N GLN A 109 -6.84 64.98 -1.83
CA GLN A 109 -5.77 65.97 -1.68
C GLN A 109 -5.24 66.18 -0.24
N ARG A 110 -5.39 65.20 0.65
CA ARG A 110 -4.86 65.26 2.03
C ARG A 110 -3.40 64.78 2.08
N SER A 111 -2.46 65.64 1.72
CA SER A 111 -1.02 65.33 1.57
C SER A 111 -0.13 65.70 2.78
N GLU A 112 -0.72 66.04 3.92
CA GLU A 112 0.05 66.39 5.13
C GLU A 112 0.63 65.16 5.85
N HIS A 113 1.91 65.27 6.24
CA HIS A 113 2.80 64.25 6.81
C HIS A 113 2.09 63.21 7.69
N ASP A 114 2.03 61.97 7.22
CA ASP A 114 1.14 60.99 7.85
C ASP A 114 1.86 59.84 8.56
N PRO A 115 1.77 59.74 9.90
CA PRO A 115 2.20 58.56 10.63
C PRO A 115 1.45 57.29 10.20
N GLU A 116 0.25 57.39 9.62
CA GLU A 116 -0.51 56.24 9.12
C GLU A 116 0.11 55.61 7.86
N LEU A 117 0.78 56.41 7.01
CA LEU A 117 1.52 55.87 5.86
C LEU A 117 2.72 55.05 6.33
N LEU A 118 3.43 55.56 7.35
CA LEU A 118 4.59 54.87 7.93
C LEU A 118 4.16 53.55 8.57
N SER A 119 3.06 53.53 9.33
CA SER A 119 2.55 52.31 9.98
C SER A 119 2.08 51.26 8.96
N ARG A 120 1.36 51.66 7.90
CA ARG A 120 0.93 50.75 6.83
C ARG A 120 2.11 50.21 6.02
N THR A 121 3.13 51.03 5.77
CA THR A 121 4.34 50.58 5.10
C THR A 121 5.10 49.56 5.96
N GLN A 122 5.23 49.81 7.26
CA GLN A 122 5.83 48.85 8.20
C GLN A 122 5.05 47.54 8.27
N ALA A 123 3.71 47.58 8.29
CA ALA A 123 2.87 46.39 8.26
C ALA A 123 3.10 45.57 6.97
N LEU A 124 3.15 46.23 5.82
CA LEU A 124 3.41 45.58 4.54
C LEU A 124 4.82 44.95 4.48
N ASP A 125 5.82 45.60 5.05
CA ASP A 125 7.18 45.05 5.10
C ASP A 125 7.29 43.85 6.04
N ALA A 126 6.55 43.84 7.16
CA ALA A 126 6.44 42.66 8.03
C ALA A 126 5.84 41.45 7.29
N LEU A 127 4.80 41.68 6.48
CA LEU A 127 4.18 40.62 5.65
C LEU A 127 5.14 40.10 4.58
N LYS A 128 5.89 40.98 3.90
CA LYS A 128 6.93 40.56 2.94
C LYS A 128 8.03 39.75 3.63
N GLN A 129 8.40 40.08 4.86
CA GLN A 129 9.36 39.28 5.63
C GLN A 129 8.79 37.89 5.93
N ALA A 130 7.52 37.79 6.36
CA ALA A 130 6.85 36.51 6.58
C ALA A 130 6.74 35.66 5.29
N GLU A 131 6.47 36.28 4.14
CA GLU A 131 6.49 35.62 2.82
C GLU A 131 7.87 35.04 2.50
N ARG A 132 8.96 35.78 2.77
CA ARG A 132 10.33 35.28 2.57
C ARG A 132 10.66 34.09 3.48
N THR A 133 10.27 34.14 4.74
CA THR A 133 10.49 33.04 5.69
C THR A 133 9.73 31.78 5.27
N THR A 134 8.47 31.93 4.83
CA THR A 134 7.69 30.79 4.32
C THR A 134 8.22 30.26 2.99
N GLN A 135 8.81 31.12 2.14
CA GLN A 135 9.48 30.68 0.93
C GLN A 135 10.76 29.88 1.24
N GLN A 136 11.59 30.34 2.18
CA GLN A 136 12.77 29.60 2.64
C GLN A 136 12.43 28.26 3.30
N ALA A 137 11.22 28.12 3.87
CA ALA A 137 10.76 26.85 4.44
C ALA A 137 10.33 25.81 3.39
N VAL A 138 10.12 26.24 2.14
CA VAL A 138 9.75 25.36 1.00
C VAL A 138 10.96 25.00 0.14
N GLU A 139 11.98 25.87 0.10
CA GLU A 139 13.26 25.68 -0.61
C GLU A 139 14.20 24.71 0.11
#